data_AF-C1HC24-F1
#
_entry.id   AF-C1HC24-F1
#
_cell.length_a   1.000
_cell.length_b   1.000
_cell.length_c   1.000
_cell.angle_alpha   90.00
_cell.angle_beta   90.00
_cell.angle_gamma   90.00
#
_symmetry.space_group_name_H-M   'P 1'
#
loop_
_entity.id
_entity.type
_entity.pdbx_description
1 polymer ?
#
loop_
_entity_poly.entity_id
_entity_poly.type
_entity_poly.pdbx_seq_one_letter_code
_entity_poly.pdbx_strand_id
1 'polypeptide(L)'
;MLRQFAAAVKLPSRAVYQVPHACLSVSQVRYASQASVDDPEMNNNYYNPPGQKRQFRDPYGDWWDKQDRRNFGEPVHEDNDILTILSTETYTHFKPGKGLFLLGCAAGSVLLLSGIISLCYSDKPSAPRTFPDGLERELGGPSTVRARRPEEDKW
;
A
#
# COMPACT_ATOMS: atom_id res chain seq x y z
N MET A 1 -41.87 9.42 -25.37
CA MET A 1 -42.17 7.96 -25.30
C MET A 1 -40.85 7.22 -25.50
N LEU A 2 -40.50 6.34 -24.55
CA LEU A 2 -39.36 5.40 -24.48
C LEU A 2 -37.92 5.89 -24.75
N ARG A 3 -37.15 5.98 -23.66
CA ARG A 3 -35.67 6.00 -23.62
C ARG A 3 -35.13 4.62 -24.01
N GLN A 4 -34.34 4.53 -25.08
CA GLN A 4 -33.61 3.31 -25.42
C GLN A 4 -32.23 3.36 -24.74
N PHE A 5 -32.05 2.54 -23.70
CA PHE A 5 -30.78 2.36 -23.01
C PHE A 5 -29.90 1.42 -23.86
N ALA A 6 -28.84 1.95 -24.46
CA ALA A 6 -27.87 1.12 -25.19
C ALA A 6 -26.90 0.42 -24.22
N ALA A 7 -26.81 -0.89 -24.39
CA ALA A 7 -26.20 -1.90 -23.54
C ALA A 7 -24.75 -1.60 -23.09
N ALA A 8 -24.54 -1.59 -21.77
CA ALA A 8 -23.22 -1.71 -21.18
C ALA A 8 -22.66 -3.11 -21.47
N VAL A 9 -21.56 -3.17 -22.22
CA VAL A 9 -20.80 -4.39 -22.47
C VAL A 9 -20.28 -4.90 -21.11
N LYS A 10 -20.84 -6.02 -20.64
CA LYS A 10 -20.37 -6.70 -19.43
C LYS A 10 -18.99 -7.27 -19.71
N LEU A 11 -17.95 -6.62 -19.19
CA LEU A 11 -16.61 -7.21 -19.11
C LEU A 11 -16.70 -8.50 -18.27
N PRO A 12 -16.06 -9.60 -18.69
CA PRO A 12 -16.11 -10.85 -17.95
C PRO A 12 -15.44 -10.65 -16.59
N SER A 13 -16.21 -10.87 -15.53
CA SER A 13 -15.72 -10.98 -14.15
C SER A 13 -14.73 -12.13 -14.11
N ARG A 14 -13.44 -11.83 -14.25
CA ARG A 14 -12.37 -12.80 -14.04
C ARG A 14 -12.55 -13.32 -12.62
N ALA A 15 -12.88 -14.60 -12.49
CA ALA A 15 -13.02 -15.28 -11.21
C ALA A 15 -11.76 -15.02 -10.39
N VAL A 16 -11.89 -14.12 -9.41
CA VAL A 16 -10.85 -13.90 -8.43
C VAL A 16 -10.85 -15.17 -7.60
N TYR A 17 -9.82 -15.98 -7.77
CA TYR A 17 -9.51 -17.03 -6.81
C TYR A 17 -9.40 -16.34 -5.44
N GLN A 18 -10.38 -16.59 -4.57
CA GLN A 18 -10.27 -16.24 -3.17
C GLN A 18 -9.08 -17.04 -2.63
N VAL A 19 -7.92 -16.40 -2.53
CA VAL A 19 -6.83 -16.94 -1.74
C VAL A 19 -7.41 -17.11 -0.34
N PRO A 20 -7.38 -18.31 0.27
CA PRO A 20 -7.82 -18.45 1.64
C PRO A 20 -6.95 -17.51 2.46
N HIS A 21 -7.54 -16.42 2.92
CA HIS A 21 -6.93 -15.61 3.96
C HIS A 21 -6.79 -16.58 5.12
N ALA A 22 -5.56 -16.99 5.42
CA ALA A 22 -5.28 -17.58 6.71
C ALA A 22 -5.88 -16.61 7.72
N CYS A 23 -6.96 -17.03 8.36
CA CYS A 23 -7.49 -16.34 9.52
C CYS A 23 -6.35 -16.46 10.52
N LEU A 24 -5.45 -15.47 10.50
CA LEU A 24 -4.46 -15.28 11.54
C LEU A 24 -5.32 -15.10 12.78
N SER A 25 -5.43 -16.19 13.53
CA SER A 25 -6.13 -16.23 14.79
C SER A 25 -5.63 -15.05 15.61
N VAL A 26 -6.49 -14.07 15.83
CA VAL A 26 -6.22 -12.85 16.62
C VAL A 26 -5.99 -13.20 18.11
N SER A 27 -5.96 -14.49 18.46
CA SER A 27 -5.97 -14.95 19.85
C SER A 27 -4.66 -14.75 20.62
N GLN A 28 -3.57 -14.30 19.99
CA GLN A 28 -2.32 -14.03 20.72
C GLN A 28 -1.78 -12.61 20.52
N VAL A 29 -2.65 -11.63 20.29
CA VAL A 29 -2.25 -10.23 20.50
C VAL A 29 -2.20 -10.00 22.00
N ARG A 30 -1.08 -10.32 22.65
CA ARG A 30 -0.75 -9.72 23.95
C ARG A 30 -0.81 -8.21 23.73
N TYR A 31 -1.68 -7.52 24.46
CA TYR A 31 -1.68 -6.07 24.43
C TYR A 31 -0.30 -5.60 24.89
N ALA A 32 0.31 -4.65 24.18
CA ALA A 32 1.62 -4.10 24.58
C ALA A 32 1.62 -3.57 26.03
N SER A 33 0.46 -3.24 26.58
CA SER A 33 0.27 -2.85 27.98
C SER A 33 0.48 -3.99 28.99
N GLN A 34 0.37 -5.25 28.58
CA GLN A 34 0.56 -6.42 29.45
C GLN A 34 2.03 -6.88 29.51
N ALA A 35 2.85 -6.55 28.51
CA ALA A 35 4.25 -6.99 28.45
C ALA A 35 5.14 -6.40 29.56
N SER A 36 4.68 -5.35 30.26
CA SER A 36 5.40 -4.71 31.36
C SER A 36 4.71 -4.87 32.71
N VAL A 37 3.64 -5.66 32.79
CA VAL A 37 2.96 -5.91 34.07
C VAL A 37 3.77 -6.98 34.78
N ASP A 38 4.51 -6.55 35.80
CA ASP A 38 5.13 -7.47 36.76
C ASP A 38 3.98 -8.16 37.51
N ASP A 39 3.75 -9.45 37.24
CA ASP A 39 2.74 -10.26 37.90
C ASP A 39 3.42 -11.05 39.03
N PRO A 40 3.30 -10.62 40.30
CA PRO A 40 4.02 -11.24 41.40
C PRO A 40 3.58 -12.68 41.68
N GLU A 41 2.38 -13.08 41.24
CA GLU A 41 1.86 -14.43 41.43
C GLU A 41 2.29 -15.38 40.29
N MET A 42 2.80 -14.85 39.18
CA MET A 42 3.22 -15.63 38.03
C MET A 42 4.74 -15.91 38.06
N ASN A 43 5.12 -17.17 37.82
CA ASN A 43 6.51 -17.62 37.69
C ASN A 43 7.42 -17.45 38.93
N ASN A 44 6.88 -17.59 40.15
CA ASN A 44 7.65 -17.56 41.42
C ASN A 44 8.52 -16.30 41.62
N ASN A 45 8.05 -15.13 41.19
CA ASN A 45 8.84 -13.88 41.22
C ASN A 45 10.19 -13.99 40.49
N TYR A 46 10.24 -14.78 39.40
CA TYR A 46 11.41 -14.82 38.55
C TYR A 46 11.73 -13.41 38.03
N TYR A 47 12.97 -12.96 38.21
CA TYR A 47 13.40 -11.65 37.71
C TYR A 47 13.30 -11.61 36.18
N ASN A 48 12.34 -10.87 35.65
CA ASN A 48 12.14 -10.72 34.21
C ASN A 48 13.04 -9.59 33.67
N PRO A 49 14.14 -9.87 32.94
CA PRO A 49 14.99 -8.83 32.37
C PRO A 49 14.25 -8.02 31.29
N PRO A 50 14.74 -6.82 30.90
CA PRO A 50 14.13 -6.04 29.83
C PRO A 50 14.01 -6.83 28.52
N GLY A 51 12.85 -6.72 27.86
CA GLY A 51 12.53 -7.41 26.60
C GLY A 51 13.32 -6.90 25.39
N GLN A 52 14.64 -7.11 25.38
CA GLN A 52 15.53 -6.72 24.29
C GLN A 52 15.80 -7.91 23.36
N LYS A 53 15.55 -7.75 22.06
CA LYS A 53 15.90 -8.77 21.08
C LYS A 53 17.40 -9.01 21.02
N ARG A 54 17.78 -10.29 21.02
CA ARG A 54 19.18 -10.74 20.97
C ARG A 54 19.86 -10.37 19.65
N GLN A 55 19.09 -10.10 18.59
CA GLN A 55 19.63 -9.62 17.31
C GLN A 55 20.44 -8.33 17.41
N PHE A 56 20.14 -7.46 18.38
CA PHE A 56 20.81 -6.17 18.55
C PHE A 56 22.10 -6.27 19.37
N ARG A 57 22.37 -7.44 19.94
CA ARG A 57 23.66 -7.71 20.58
C ARG A 57 24.73 -7.87 19.53
N ASP A 58 25.96 -7.56 19.93
CA ASP A 58 27.14 -7.69 19.08
C ASP A 58 27.22 -9.12 18.47
N PRO A 59 27.19 -9.29 17.14
CA PRO A 59 27.33 -10.60 16.51
C PRO A 59 28.71 -11.24 16.74
N TYR A 60 29.74 -10.45 17.05
CA TYR A 60 31.11 -10.93 17.25
C TYR A 60 31.52 -11.03 18.72
N GLY A 61 30.61 -10.75 19.64
CA GLY A 61 30.87 -10.86 21.07
C GLY A 61 31.30 -12.27 21.48
N ASP A 62 32.10 -12.36 22.55
CA ASP A 62 32.54 -13.65 23.06
C ASP A 62 31.46 -14.35 23.92
N TRP A 63 30.30 -14.60 23.31
CA TRP A 63 29.17 -15.28 23.94
C TRP A 63 29.47 -16.75 24.22
N TRP A 64 28.97 -17.26 25.34
CA TRP A 64 28.99 -18.70 25.63
C TRP A 64 28.14 -19.50 24.62
N ASP A 65 26.93 -19.03 24.36
CA ASP A 65 26.06 -19.52 23.29
C ASP A 65 26.18 -18.58 22.08
N LYS A 66 26.90 -19.04 21.05
CA LYS A 66 27.12 -18.28 19.80
C LYS A 66 25.86 -18.19 18.95
N GLN A 67 24.93 -19.14 19.06
CA GLN A 67 23.70 -19.10 18.27
C GLN A 67 22.82 -17.97 18.81
N ASP A 68 22.48 -17.99 20.10
CA ASP A 68 21.55 -16.99 20.66
C ASP A 68 22.24 -15.72 21.18
N ARG A 69 23.57 -15.59 21.08
CA ARG A 69 24.35 -14.45 21.62
C ARG A 69 24.08 -14.25 23.13
N ARG A 70 24.21 -15.34 23.89
CA ARG A 70 23.86 -15.42 25.31
C ARG A 70 25.01 -15.97 26.16
N ASN A 71 25.13 -15.47 27.40
CA ASN A 71 26.06 -16.01 28.38
C ASN A 71 25.39 -16.99 29.34
N PHE A 72 26.16 -17.96 29.85
CA PHE A 72 25.67 -18.89 30.85
C PHE A 72 25.27 -18.15 32.15
N GLY A 73 24.15 -18.53 32.76
CA GLY A 73 23.64 -17.91 34.00
C GLY A 73 22.98 -16.54 33.81
N GLU A 74 22.92 -16.02 32.59
CA GLU A 74 22.18 -14.79 32.29
C GLU A 74 20.67 -15.00 32.48
N PRO A 75 19.95 -14.08 33.16
CA PRO A 75 18.49 -14.13 33.25
C PRO A 75 17.84 -14.18 31.86
N VAL A 76 16.77 -14.96 31.73
CA VAL A 76 16.07 -15.19 30.47
C VAL A 76 14.69 -14.53 30.56
N HIS A 77 14.38 -13.66 29.60
CA HIS A 77 13.05 -13.06 29.51
C HIS A 77 11.97 -14.13 29.32
N GLU A 78 10.78 -13.93 29.87
CA GLU A 78 9.69 -14.91 29.74
C GLU A 78 9.35 -15.23 28.26
N ASP A 79 9.30 -14.20 27.41
CA ASP A 79 9.06 -14.33 25.96
C ASP A 79 10.38 -14.51 25.18
N ASN A 80 11.33 -15.30 25.71
CA ASN A 80 12.63 -15.49 25.06
C ASN A 80 12.49 -16.14 23.67
N ASP A 81 11.45 -16.95 23.43
CA ASP A 81 11.15 -17.50 22.11
C ASP A 81 10.95 -16.41 21.03
N ILE A 82 10.34 -15.29 21.39
CA ILE A 82 10.12 -14.13 20.51
C ILE A 82 11.34 -13.18 20.50
N LEU A 83 12.17 -13.19 21.54
CA LEU A 83 13.34 -12.31 21.65
C LEU A 83 14.66 -12.94 21.19
N THR A 84 14.67 -14.25 20.91
CA THR A 84 15.82 -15.01 20.41
C THR A 84 16.21 -14.59 18.99
N ILE A 85 17.47 -14.84 18.61
CA ILE A 85 17.97 -14.55 17.25
C ILE A 85 17.16 -15.22 16.14
N LEU A 86 16.57 -16.39 16.42
CA LEU A 86 15.80 -17.18 15.46
C LEU A 86 14.35 -16.69 15.30
N SER A 87 13.95 -15.68 16.08
CA SER A 87 12.68 -14.98 15.87
C SER A 87 12.76 -14.09 14.62
N THR A 88 11.60 -13.63 14.14
CA THR A 88 11.54 -12.68 13.02
C THR A 88 12.44 -11.47 13.28
N GLU A 89 13.32 -11.15 12.35
CA GLU A 89 14.21 -10.01 12.45
C GLU A 89 13.44 -8.68 12.56
N THR A 90 13.81 -7.85 13.54
CA THR A 90 13.33 -6.48 13.63
C THR A 90 14.11 -5.63 12.62
N TYR A 91 13.42 -5.22 11.56
CA TYR A 91 13.99 -4.41 10.50
C TYR A 91 14.14 -2.94 10.94
N THR A 92 15.36 -2.52 11.28
CA THR A 92 15.64 -1.16 11.80
C THR A 92 16.23 -0.21 10.76
N HIS A 93 16.73 -0.74 9.63
CA HIS A 93 17.39 0.07 8.62
C HIS A 93 16.40 1.01 7.91
N PHE A 94 15.20 0.52 7.57
CA PHE A 94 14.24 1.29 6.79
C PHE A 94 13.11 1.83 7.66
N LYS A 95 13.28 3.07 8.12
CA LYS A 95 12.24 3.78 8.89
C LYS A 95 11.05 4.12 7.98
N PRO A 96 9.81 4.16 8.51
CA PRO A 96 8.62 4.46 7.72
C PRO A 96 8.70 5.81 6.99
N GLY A 97 9.34 6.82 7.58
CA GLY A 97 9.56 8.11 6.93
C GLY A 97 10.41 8.04 5.66
N LYS A 98 11.37 7.10 5.58
CA LYS A 98 12.12 6.85 4.33
C LYS A 98 11.25 6.20 3.26
N GLY A 99 10.31 5.34 3.66
CA GLY A 99 9.32 4.76 2.75
C GLY A 99 8.40 5.81 2.13
N LEU A 100 7.87 6.71 2.96
CA LEU A 100 7.06 7.83 2.50
C LEU A 100 7.84 8.76 1.56
N PHE A 101 9.11 9.01 1.86
CA PHE A 101 9.98 9.79 1.00
C PHE A 101 10.16 9.15 -0.38
N LEU A 102 10.46 7.83 -0.46
CA LEU A 102 10.61 7.15 -1.75
C LEU A 102 9.31 7.13 -2.55
N LEU A 103 8.17 6.85 -1.90
CA LEU A 103 6.86 6.91 -2.54
C LEU A 103 6.54 8.32 -3.04
N GLY A 104 6.87 9.34 -2.26
CA GLY A 104 6.74 10.74 -2.63
C GLY A 104 7.61 11.11 -3.82
N CYS A 105 8.86 10.65 -3.87
CA CYS A 105 9.75 10.84 -5.02
C CYS A 105 9.21 10.15 -6.29
N ALA A 106 8.66 8.94 -6.15
CA ALA A 106 8.07 8.21 -7.28
C ALA A 106 6.81 8.89 -7.81
N ALA A 107 5.89 9.30 -6.92
CA ALA A 107 4.70 10.06 -7.32
C ALA A 107 5.07 11.43 -7.90
N GLY A 108 6.01 12.12 -7.26
CA GLY A 108 6.51 13.42 -7.66
C GLY A 108 7.18 13.40 -9.04
N SER A 109 7.95 12.37 -9.37
CA SER A 109 8.59 12.26 -10.69
C SER A 109 7.56 12.04 -11.81
N VAL A 110 6.54 11.21 -11.57
CA VAL A 110 5.44 10.99 -12.52
C VAL A 110 4.65 12.28 -12.75
N LEU A 111 4.27 12.98 -11.67
CA LEU A 111 3.53 14.24 -11.76
C LEU A 111 4.37 15.35 -12.40
N LEU A 112 5.66 15.43 -12.09
CA LEU A 112 6.58 16.39 -12.69
C LEU A 112 6.70 16.16 -14.19
N LEU A 113 6.93 14.91 -14.62
CA LEU A 113 7.01 14.57 -16.04
C LEU A 113 5.69 14.86 -16.76
N SER A 114 4.56 14.44 -16.18
CA SER A 114 3.23 14.72 -16.72
C SER A 114 2.98 16.23 -16.82
N GLY A 115 3.39 17.01 -15.83
CA GLY A 115 3.28 18.46 -15.81
C GLY A 115 4.11 19.12 -16.90
N ILE A 116 5.38 18.71 -17.07
CA ILE A 116 6.25 19.19 -18.14
C ILE A 116 5.66 18.85 -19.52
N ILE A 117 5.22 17.61 -19.71
CA ILE A 117 4.56 17.19 -20.97
C ILE A 117 3.34 18.06 -21.22
N SER A 118 2.49 18.31 -20.22
CA SER A 118 1.31 19.17 -20.37
C SER A 118 1.64 20.62 -20.75
N LEU A 119 2.82 21.13 -20.39
CA LEU A 119 3.27 22.48 -20.76
C LEU A 119 3.90 22.52 -22.17
N CYS A 120 4.53 21.42 -22.60
CA CYS A 120 5.17 21.32 -23.90
C CYS A 120 4.25 20.75 -24.99
N TYR A 121 3.11 20.17 -24.62
CA TYR A 121 2.18 19.59 -25.58
C TYR A 121 1.53 20.69 -26.40
N SER A 122 1.70 20.64 -27.71
CA SER A 122 1.09 21.59 -28.61
C SER A 122 -0.43 21.38 -28.66
N ASP A 123 -1.17 22.48 -28.80
CA ASP A 123 -2.60 22.40 -29.08
C ASP A 123 -2.87 21.54 -30.33
N LYS A 124 -4.07 20.98 -30.40
CA LYS A 124 -4.45 20.09 -31.51
C LYS A 124 -4.21 20.83 -32.86
N PRO A 125 -3.33 20.33 -33.75
CA PRO A 125 -2.94 21.05 -34.97
C PRO A 125 -4.03 21.06 -36.06
N SER A 126 -5.21 20.51 -35.77
CA SER A 126 -6.33 20.45 -36.71
C SER A 126 -7.38 21.49 -36.35
N ALA A 127 -7.73 22.35 -37.31
CA ALA A 127 -8.98 23.08 -37.24
C ALA A 127 -10.15 22.07 -37.28
N PRO A 128 -11.10 22.12 -36.33
CA PRO A 128 -12.27 21.25 -36.37
C PRO A 128 -13.10 21.58 -37.61
N ARG A 129 -13.44 20.56 -38.40
CA ARG A 129 -14.30 20.73 -39.58
C ARG A 129 -15.71 21.08 -39.13
N THR A 130 -16.20 22.22 -39.58
CA THR A 130 -17.58 22.65 -39.38
C THR A 130 -18.43 22.26 -40.58
N PHE A 131 -19.72 22.06 -40.36
CA PHE A 131 -20.66 21.71 -41.40
C PHE A 131 -21.96 22.52 -41.28
N PRO A 132 -22.57 22.91 -42.42
CA PRO A 132 -23.87 23.59 -42.39
C PRO A 132 -24.91 22.69 -41.69
N ASP A 133 -25.73 23.32 -40.83
CA ASP A 133 -26.79 22.68 -40.02
C ASP A 133 -26.34 21.54 -39.08
N GLY A 134 -25.03 21.29 -38.94
CA GLY A 134 -24.50 20.26 -38.05
C GLY A 134 -24.83 18.83 -38.47
N LEU A 135 -25.04 18.58 -39.77
CA LEU A 135 -25.41 17.27 -40.34
C LEU A 135 -26.67 16.66 -39.73
N GLU A 136 -27.56 17.47 -39.14
CA GLU A 136 -28.77 16.98 -38.46
C GLU A 136 -29.63 16.08 -39.37
N ARG A 137 -29.75 16.42 -40.66
CA ARG A 137 -30.48 15.63 -41.65
C ARG A 137 -29.81 14.28 -41.93
N GLU A 138 -28.49 14.27 -42.09
CA GLU A 138 -27.72 13.07 -42.46
C GLU A 138 -27.52 12.13 -41.28
N LEU A 139 -27.56 12.65 -40.04
CA LEU A 139 -27.35 11.87 -38.82
C LEU A 139 -28.62 11.23 -38.27
N GLY A 140 -29.79 11.49 -38.86
CA GLY A 140 -31.06 10.88 -38.46
C GLY A 140 -32.00 11.78 -37.65
N GLY A 141 -31.81 13.09 -37.71
CA GLY A 141 -32.75 14.08 -37.19
C GLY A 141 -32.39 14.66 -35.80
N PRO A 142 -33.32 15.41 -35.19
CA PRO A 142 -33.03 16.31 -34.06
C PRO A 142 -32.50 15.66 -32.78
N SER A 143 -32.66 14.35 -32.62
CA SER A 143 -32.21 13.60 -31.42
C SER A 143 -30.79 13.05 -31.52
N THR A 144 -30.03 13.40 -32.56
CA THR A 144 -28.70 12.85 -32.83
C THR A 144 -27.59 13.79 -32.35
N VAL A 145 -26.41 13.24 -32.04
CA VAL A 145 -25.23 14.06 -31.72
C VAL A 145 -24.79 14.78 -32.99
N ARG A 146 -25.12 16.06 -33.09
CA ARG A 146 -24.86 16.89 -34.27
C ARG A 146 -23.37 17.13 -34.46
N ALA A 147 -22.95 17.30 -35.71
CA ALA A 147 -21.64 17.82 -36.04
C ALA A 147 -21.56 19.33 -35.76
N ARG A 148 -20.34 19.86 -35.59
CA ARG A 148 -20.11 21.27 -35.25
C ARG A 148 -20.60 22.22 -36.35
N ARG A 149 -21.36 23.24 -35.97
CA ARG A 149 -21.78 24.33 -36.86
C ARG A 149 -20.70 25.43 -36.96
N PRO A 150 -20.67 26.24 -38.03
CA PRO A 150 -19.71 27.33 -38.17
C PRO A 150 -19.76 28.38 -37.05
N GLU A 151 -20.94 28.55 -36.42
CA GLU A 151 -21.22 29.53 -35.36
C GLU A 151 -21.00 29.00 -33.93
N GLU A 152 -20.68 27.72 -33.77
CA GLU A 152 -20.57 27.08 -32.47
C GLU A 152 -19.09 26.94 -32.08
N ASP A 153 -18.66 27.72 -31.08
CA ASP A 153 -17.25 27.81 -30.69
C ASP A 153 -16.80 26.80 -29.62
N LYS A 154 -17.74 26.22 -28.88
CA LYS A 154 -17.48 25.30 -27.77
C LYS A 154 -18.15 23.95 -27.98
N TRP A 155 -17.57 22.91 -27.38
CA TRP A 155 -18.25 21.63 -27.13
C TRP A 155 -19.27 21.78 -26.01
#